data_AF-V7AP18-F1
#
_entry.id   AF-V7AP18-F1
#
_cell.length_a   1.000
_cell.length_b   1.000
_cell.length_c   1.000
_cell.angle_alpha   90.00
_cell.angle_beta   90.00
_cell.angle_gamma   90.00
#
_symmetry.space_group_name_H-M   'P 1'
#
loop_
_entity.id
_entity.type
_entity.pdbx_description
1 polymer ?
#
loop_
_entity_poly.entity_id
_entity_poly.type
_entity_poly.pdbx_seq_one_letter_code
_entity_poly.pdbx_strand_id
1 'polypeptide(L)'
;MEVELEPRVKALPFKVKATSRESPSQKALHVLDTDLRTHWSTATNTKEWILLELDEPCLLSHIRIYNKSVLEWEIAVGLRYKPETFQKVRPRCEAPRRDMVYPTNYTPCRYVRISCLRGNPIAIFFVQLIGVSAAGLEAEFQPVANYLLPHILSHKQDPHDIHLQLLQDVTSRLLVFLPQLETDLSSFPDNPESNLRFLAMLAGPLYPILHVVNERTTSKPPGNITELDVSKSSQLSPILTVSSNFEPRRSRSASPLILSPYRSIVFRPDAIFVLLRKAYKYSELGSVCRMASKIMYKLINPDTDHDVSNPQDEVTSLLEDKLNLELSSPFTLVDYSNLFGDEFRMPDEQWDCSYLNVLDMGVVEEGILHVLYSCASQPVLCSKLAERSSDFWAALPLIQALLPALRPWVSNSFDVVDDTFSQWKQPIVQQALSQIVATATSPTYRSLVHACAGYLSSYSPSH
;
A
#
# COMPACT_ATOMS: atom_id res chain seq x y z
N MET A 1 -34.61 -7.49 22.20
CA MET A 1 -33.23 -7.90 22.49
C MET A 1 -32.38 -7.16 21.50
N GLU A 2 -31.92 -5.97 21.90
CA GLU A 2 -30.91 -5.24 21.14
C GLU A 2 -29.68 -6.13 21.10
N VAL A 3 -29.23 -6.48 19.90
CA VAL A 3 -27.96 -7.17 19.74
C VAL A 3 -26.90 -6.13 20.07
N GLU A 4 -26.18 -6.30 21.18
CA GLU A 4 -24.99 -5.50 21.44
C GLU A 4 -24.03 -5.74 20.28
N LEU A 5 -23.95 -4.77 19.38
CA LEU A 5 -23.05 -4.82 18.24
C LEU A 5 -21.63 -4.57 18.75
N GLU A 6 -20.69 -5.37 18.25
CA GLU A 6 -19.27 -5.22 18.56
C GLU A 6 -18.78 -3.81 18.20
N PRO A 7 -17.92 -3.19 19.03
CA PRO A 7 -17.57 -1.77 18.93
C PRO A 7 -16.94 -1.36 17.59
N ARG A 8 -16.26 -2.30 16.93
CA ARG A 8 -15.59 -2.08 15.63
C ARG A 8 -16.52 -2.16 14.42
N VAL A 9 -17.73 -2.68 14.58
CA VAL A 9 -18.62 -3.00 13.47
C VAL A 9 -19.60 -1.87 13.24
N LYS A 10 -19.68 -1.38 11.99
CA LYS A 10 -20.54 -0.26 11.60
C LYS A 10 -21.53 -0.69 10.51
N ALA A 11 -22.59 0.10 10.34
CA ALA A 11 -23.48 -0.05 9.19
C ALA A 11 -22.72 0.32 7.92
N LEU A 12 -22.73 -0.56 6.93
CA LEU A 12 -21.96 -0.41 5.70
C LEU A 12 -22.84 0.18 4.59
N PRO A 13 -22.38 1.21 3.87
CA PRO A 13 -23.11 1.75 2.74
C PRO A 13 -23.09 0.78 1.56
N PHE A 14 -24.21 0.71 0.85
CA PHE A 14 -24.37 -0.14 -0.33
C PHE A 14 -25.40 0.45 -1.28
N LYS A 15 -25.36 0.00 -2.53
CA LYS A 15 -26.33 0.31 -3.56
C LYS A 15 -27.00 -0.95 -4.10
N VAL A 16 -28.19 -0.79 -4.67
CA VAL A 16 -28.85 -1.88 -5.39
C VAL A 16 -28.23 -1.99 -6.77
N LYS A 17 -27.51 -3.09 -7.02
CA LYS A 17 -26.85 -3.35 -8.30
C LYS A 17 -27.80 -3.92 -9.35
N ALA A 18 -28.65 -4.86 -8.93
CA ALA A 18 -29.61 -5.50 -9.80
C ALA A 18 -30.79 -6.08 -8.99
N THR A 19 -31.93 -6.20 -9.64
CA THR A 19 -33.12 -6.88 -9.10
C THR A 19 -33.75 -7.72 -10.20
N SER A 20 -34.44 -8.79 -9.82
CA SER A 20 -35.15 -9.63 -10.78
C SER A 20 -36.44 -8.97 -11.29
N ARG A 21 -37.21 -8.38 -10.37
CA ARG A 21 -38.49 -7.75 -10.63
C ARG A 21 -38.78 -6.69 -9.57
N GLU A 22 -39.52 -5.68 -9.95
CA GLU A 22 -40.06 -4.68 -9.03
C GLU A 22 -41.41 -4.19 -9.55
N SER A 23 -42.30 -3.81 -8.64
CA SER A 23 -43.53 -3.13 -9.03
C SER A 23 -43.25 -1.64 -9.32
N PRO A 24 -44.11 -0.96 -10.10
CA PRO A 24 -43.88 0.45 -10.47
C PRO A 24 -43.71 1.40 -9.27
N SER A 25 -44.42 1.14 -8.17
CA SER A 25 -44.41 1.98 -6.97
C SER A 25 -43.55 1.44 -5.81
N GLN A 26 -43.07 0.19 -5.88
CA GLN A 26 -42.30 -0.46 -4.81
C GLN A 26 -40.91 -0.85 -5.30
N LYS A 27 -40.12 0.19 -5.56
CA LYS A 27 -38.78 0.12 -6.15
C LYS A 27 -37.77 -0.57 -5.23
N ALA A 28 -36.78 -1.22 -5.84
CA ALA A 28 -35.72 -1.88 -5.09
C ALA A 28 -34.89 -0.92 -4.22
N LEU A 29 -34.75 0.35 -4.64
CA LEU A 29 -34.05 1.39 -3.89
C LEU A 29 -34.64 1.65 -2.49
N HIS A 30 -35.92 1.35 -2.28
CA HIS A 30 -36.55 1.51 -0.96
C HIS A 30 -35.93 0.60 0.11
N VAL A 31 -35.19 -0.44 -0.29
CA VAL A 31 -34.48 -1.32 0.66
C VAL A 31 -33.35 -0.59 1.40
N LEU A 32 -32.89 0.55 0.87
CA LEU A 32 -31.88 1.40 1.49
C LEU A 32 -32.44 2.30 2.59
N ASP A 33 -33.74 2.61 2.54
CA ASP A 33 -34.39 3.52 3.48
C ASP A 33 -34.93 2.73 4.68
N THR A 34 -34.73 3.26 5.88
CA THR A 34 -35.27 2.67 7.11
C THR A 34 -36.76 3.00 7.32
N ASP A 35 -37.35 3.86 6.50
CA ASP A 35 -38.79 4.19 6.54
C ASP A 35 -39.66 2.99 6.13
N LEU A 36 -40.41 2.47 7.11
CA LEU A 36 -41.36 1.36 6.95
C LEU A 36 -42.58 1.68 6.08
N ARG A 37 -42.75 2.93 5.62
CA ARG A 37 -43.78 3.32 4.64
C ARG A 37 -43.39 2.89 3.23
N THR A 38 -42.10 2.86 2.94
CA THR A 38 -41.55 2.41 1.66
C THR A 38 -41.10 0.95 1.78
N HIS A 39 -41.09 0.24 0.66
CA HIS A 39 -40.60 -1.13 0.59
C HIS A 39 -40.35 -1.49 -0.87
N TRP A 40 -39.53 -2.53 -1.07
CA TRP A 40 -39.45 -3.24 -2.34
C TRP A 40 -40.50 -4.35 -2.38
N SER A 41 -41.14 -4.53 -3.54
CA SER A 41 -41.99 -5.69 -3.79
C SER A 41 -41.93 -6.10 -5.25
N THR A 42 -42.01 -7.40 -5.49
CA THR A 42 -42.05 -7.98 -6.84
C THR A 42 -43.48 -8.21 -7.35
N ALA A 43 -44.49 -8.02 -6.49
CA ALA A 43 -45.89 -8.41 -6.73
C ALA A 43 -46.09 -9.89 -7.13
N THR A 44 -45.08 -10.73 -6.92
CA THR A 44 -45.10 -12.18 -7.20
C THR A 44 -44.87 -12.97 -5.92
N ASN A 45 -45.29 -14.24 -5.94
CA ASN A 45 -45.02 -15.21 -4.88
C ASN A 45 -43.94 -16.23 -5.27
N THR A 46 -43.43 -16.15 -6.51
CA THR A 46 -42.42 -17.03 -7.10
C THR A 46 -41.01 -16.59 -6.76
N LYS A 47 -40.00 -17.43 -7.02
CA LYS A 47 -38.59 -17.11 -6.73
C LYS A 47 -38.13 -15.82 -7.39
N GLU A 48 -37.69 -14.86 -6.59
CA GLU A 48 -37.16 -13.56 -7.00
C GLU A 48 -35.87 -13.24 -6.23
N TRP A 49 -35.10 -12.24 -6.67
CA TRP A 49 -33.84 -11.90 -6.01
C TRP A 49 -33.51 -10.41 -6.11
N ILE A 50 -32.77 -9.93 -5.12
CA ILE A 50 -32.15 -8.60 -5.12
C ILE A 50 -30.65 -8.76 -4.88
N LEU A 51 -29.85 -7.98 -5.61
CA LEU A 51 -28.40 -7.95 -5.51
C LEU A 51 -27.95 -6.58 -5.03
N LEU A 52 -27.21 -6.59 -3.93
CA LEU A 52 -26.63 -5.43 -3.28
C LEU A 52 -25.12 -5.42 -3.57
N GLU A 53 -24.58 -4.24 -3.82
CA GLU A 53 -23.16 -3.98 -3.99
C GLU A 53 -22.73 -2.97 -2.94
N LEU A 54 -21.79 -3.37 -2.08
CA LEU A 54 -21.16 -2.47 -1.13
C LEU A 54 -20.25 -1.49 -1.88
N ASP A 55 -20.14 -0.27 -1.35
CA ASP A 55 -19.28 0.77 -1.94
C ASP A 55 -17.80 0.32 -1.90
N GLU A 56 -17.41 -0.32 -0.80
CA GLU A 56 -16.11 -0.94 -0.59
C GLU A 56 -16.25 -2.42 -0.21
N PRO A 57 -15.27 -3.27 -0.54
CA PRO A 57 -15.22 -4.62 -0.01
C PRO A 57 -15.06 -4.61 1.52
N CYS A 58 -15.64 -5.60 2.19
CA CYS A 58 -15.77 -5.61 3.64
C CYS A 58 -15.64 -7.02 4.22
N LEU A 59 -15.43 -7.07 5.52
CA LEU A 59 -15.70 -8.26 6.33
C LEU A 59 -17.11 -8.16 6.89
N LEU A 60 -18.04 -8.91 6.31
CA LEU A 60 -19.45 -8.84 6.68
C LEU A 60 -19.70 -9.61 7.98
N SER A 61 -20.14 -8.89 9.02
CA SER A 61 -20.38 -9.45 10.35
C SER A 61 -21.83 -9.91 10.52
N HIS A 62 -22.79 -9.05 10.17
CA HIS A 62 -24.22 -9.31 10.28
C HIS A 62 -24.99 -8.77 9.07
N ILE A 63 -26.10 -9.44 8.76
CA ILE A 63 -27.11 -8.97 7.81
C ILE A 63 -28.43 -8.85 8.56
N ARG A 64 -28.95 -7.63 8.67
CA ARG A 64 -30.29 -7.37 9.21
C ARG A 64 -31.26 -7.14 8.06
N ILE A 65 -32.34 -7.88 8.03
CA ILE A 65 -33.40 -7.77 7.02
C ILE A 65 -34.71 -7.51 7.74
N TYR A 66 -35.34 -6.38 7.43
CA TYR A 66 -36.67 -6.06 7.91
C TYR A 66 -37.70 -6.57 6.91
N ASN A 67 -38.19 -7.79 7.18
CA ASN A 67 -39.10 -8.53 6.34
C ASN A 67 -40.50 -7.94 6.35
N LYS A 68 -41.17 -7.93 5.19
CA LYS A 68 -42.59 -7.61 5.08
C LYS A 68 -43.44 -8.86 4.89
N SER A 69 -43.09 -9.69 3.91
CA SER A 69 -43.94 -10.84 3.52
C SER A 69 -43.17 -11.94 2.78
N VAL A 70 -41.84 -11.97 2.89
CA VAL A 70 -41.04 -13.13 2.46
C VAL A 70 -41.20 -14.25 3.48
N LEU A 71 -41.41 -15.48 3.01
CA LEU A 71 -41.55 -16.66 3.85
C LEU A 71 -40.27 -17.48 3.90
N GLU A 72 -39.54 -17.51 2.78
CA GLU A 72 -38.28 -18.24 2.66
C GLU A 72 -37.30 -17.48 1.79
N TRP A 73 -36.04 -17.44 2.21
CA TRP A 73 -34.95 -16.87 1.43
C TRP A 73 -33.65 -17.66 1.60
N GLU A 74 -32.72 -17.38 0.70
CA GLU A 74 -31.33 -17.80 0.74
C GLU A 74 -30.46 -16.56 0.57
N ILE A 75 -29.37 -16.44 1.35
CA ILE A 75 -28.44 -15.31 1.26
C ILE A 75 -27.07 -15.84 0.86
N ALA A 76 -26.52 -15.27 -0.20
CA ALA A 76 -25.20 -15.59 -0.72
C ALA A 76 -24.37 -14.32 -0.88
N VAL A 77 -23.07 -14.42 -0.68
CA VAL A 77 -22.14 -13.28 -0.77
C VAL A 77 -20.94 -13.62 -1.62
N GLY A 78 -20.27 -12.61 -2.17
CA GLY A 78 -19.02 -12.81 -2.90
C GLY A 78 -18.22 -11.53 -3.10
N LEU A 79 -16.93 -11.69 -3.43
CA LEU A 79 -16.02 -10.58 -3.71
C LEU A 79 -16.09 -10.11 -5.18
N ARG A 80 -16.33 -11.03 -6.13
CA ARG A 80 -16.45 -10.72 -7.56
C ARG A 80 -17.90 -10.69 -8.01
N TYR A 81 -18.23 -9.87 -9.00
CA TYR A 81 -19.56 -9.90 -9.64
C TYR A 81 -19.70 -11.11 -10.57
N LYS A 82 -19.67 -12.32 -10.00
CA LYS A 82 -19.87 -13.59 -10.67
C LYS A 82 -20.75 -14.47 -9.77
N PRO A 83 -22.04 -14.67 -10.10
CA PRO A 83 -22.97 -15.42 -9.25
C PRO A 83 -22.51 -16.83 -8.89
N GLU A 84 -21.72 -17.46 -9.75
CA GLU A 84 -21.15 -18.80 -9.55
C GLU A 84 -20.11 -18.85 -8.42
N THR A 85 -19.45 -17.73 -8.12
CA THR A 85 -18.44 -17.66 -7.05
C THR A 85 -19.05 -17.26 -5.71
N PHE A 86 -20.37 -17.11 -5.62
CA PHE A 86 -21.02 -16.69 -4.38
C PHE A 86 -21.09 -17.84 -3.38
N GLN A 87 -20.61 -17.57 -2.17
CA GLN A 87 -20.74 -18.48 -1.04
C GLN A 87 -22.07 -18.23 -0.32
N LYS A 88 -22.80 -19.32 -0.05
CA LYS A 88 -24.06 -19.25 0.70
C LYS A 88 -23.76 -19.06 2.19
N VAL A 89 -23.83 -17.81 2.68
CA VAL A 89 -23.71 -17.49 4.11
C VAL A 89 -24.95 -17.90 4.88
N ARG A 90 -26.11 -17.89 4.21
CA ARG A 90 -27.34 -18.43 4.75
C ARG A 90 -27.98 -19.35 3.71
N PRO A 91 -27.94 -20.68 3.90
CA PRO A 91 -28.68 -21.60 3.04
C PRO A 91 -30.19 -21.34 3.18
N ARG A 92 -30.99 -21.93 2.29
CA ARG A 92 -32.46 -21.85 2.33
C ARG A 92 -32.99 -21.95 3.76
N CYS A 93 -33.64 -20.89 4.21
CA CYS A 93 -34.22 -20.83 5.54
C CYS A 93 -35.55 -20.06 5.53
N GLU A 94 -36.35 -20.30 6.56
CA GLU A 94 -37.59 -19.55 6.78
C GLU A 94 -37.30 -18.15 7.35
N ALA A 95 -38.20 -17.22 7.04
CA ALA A 95 -38.18 -15.84 7.52
C ALA A 95 -39.37 -15.59 8.47
N PRO A 96 -39.37 -16.18 9.68
CA PRO A 96 -40.55 -16.22 10.56
C PRO A 96 -40.86 -14.89 11.25
N ARG A 97 -39.93 -13.94 11.31
CA ARG A 97 -40.09 -12.67 12.02
C ARG A 97 -39.98 -11.49 11.07
N ARG A 98 -40.50 -10.36 11.53
CA ARG A 98 -40.42 -9.07 10.84
C ARG A 98 -38.99 -8.51 10.84
N ASP A 99 -38.26 -8.69 11.93
CA ASP A 99 -36.86 -8.25 12.07
C ASP A 99 -35.97 -9.49 12.19
N MET A 100 -35.14 -9.73 11.17
CA MET A 100 -34.27 -10.89 11.06
C MET A 100 -32.82 -10.44 11.06
N VAL A 101 -31.99 -10.99 11.94
CA VAL A 101 -30.54 -10.72 11.99
C VAL A 101 -29.80 -12.04 11.79
N TYR A 102 -28.90 -12.07 10.81
CA TYR A 102 -28.08 -13.23 10.49
C TYR A 102 -26.60 -12.92 10.71
N PRO A 103 -25.90 -13.64 11.61
CA PRO A 103 -24.46 -13.54 11.72
C PRO A 103 -23.79 -14.22 10.53
N THR A 104 -22.78 -13.57 9.96
CA THR A 104 -22.00 -14.04 8.81
C THR A 104 -20.53 -14.25 9.14
N ASN A 105 -20.13 -14.14 10.42
CA ASN A 105 -18.79 -14.46 10.91
C ASN A 105 -17.65 -13.78 10.13
N TYR A 106 -17.80 -12.49 9.81
CA TYR A 106 -16.80 -11.70 9.09
C TYR A 106 -16.47 -12.26 7.69
N THR A 107 -17.45 -12.86 7.00
CA THR A 107 -17.25 -13.38 5.63
C THR A 107 -16.83 -12.24 4.68
N PRO A 108 -15.69 -12.36 3.96
CA PRO A 108 -15.25 -11.38 2.98
C PRO A 108 -16.26 -11.23 1.84
N CYS A 109 -16.74 -10.01 1.60
CA CYS A 109 -17.63 -9.77 0.45
C CYS A 109 -17.68 -8.31 -0.01
N ARG A 110 -18.07 -8.15 -1.27
CA ARG A 110 -18.47 -6.89 -1.89
C ARG A 110 -19.91 -6.93 -2.43
N TYR A 111 -20.42 -8.13 -2.67
CA TYR A 111 -21.74 -8.38 -3.21
C TYR A 111 -22.55 -9.24 -2.26
N VAL A 112 -23.81 -8.87 -2.04
CA VAL A 112 -24.77 -9.65 -1.24
C VAL A 112 -26.01 -9.90 -2.10
N ARG A 113 -26.33 -11.17 -2.34
CA ARG A 113 -27.52 -11.61 -3.05
C ARG A 113 -28.52 -12.20 -2.07
N ILE A 114 -29.70 -11.61 -2.02
CA ILE A 114 -30.84 -12.13 -1.26
C ILE A 114 -31.80 -12.75 -2.27
N SER A 115 -31.89 -14.08 -2.26
CA SER A 115 -32.81 -14.85 -3.10
C SER A 115 -34.06 -15.20 -2.31
N CYS A 116 -35.16 -14.51 -2.57
CA CYS A 116 -36.46 -14.77 -1.98
C CYS A 116 -37.11 -15.93 -2.71
N LEU A 117 -37.23 -17.08 -2.05
CA LEU A 117 -37.73 -18.32 -2.66
C LEU A 117 -39.25 -18.40 -2.64
N ARG A 118 -39.88 -17.80 -1.62
CA ARG A 118 -41.33 -17.84 -1.39
C ARG A 118 -41.77 -16.58 -0.64
N GLY A 119 -42.90 -16.01 -1.01
CA GLY A 119 -43.51 -14.87 -0.30
C GLY A 119 -44.96 -14.65 -0.72
N ASN A 120 -45.68 -13.75 -0.06
CA ASN A 120 -47.05 -13.39 -0.43
C ASN A 120 -47.40 -11.91 -0.20
N PRO A 121 -47.13 -11.02 -1.17
CA PRO A 121 -46.12 -11.17 -2.23
C PRO A 121 -44.70 -11.09 -1.64
N ILE A 122 -43.65 -11.34 -2.42
CA ILE A 122 -42.28 -11.06 -1.96
C ILE A 122 -42.13 -9.56 -1.75
N ALA A 123 -41.81 -9.18 -0.52
CA ALA A 123 -41.55 -7.79 -0.15
C ALA A 123 -40.64 -7.68 1.06
N ILE A 124 -39.75 -6.69 1.02
CA ILE A 124 -38.78 -6.36 2.06
C ILE A 124 -38.88 -4.85 2.32
N PHE A 125 -38.95 -4.45 3.59
CA PHE A 125 -38.91 -3.04 3.95
C PHE A 125 -37.50 -2.48 3.71
N PHE A 126 -36.53 -2.94 4.49
CA PHE A 126 -35.14 -2.49 4.38
C PHE A 126 -34.14 -3.60 4.71
N VAL A 127 -32.90 -3.39 4.27
CA VAL A 127 -31.75 -4.24 4.59
C VAL A 127 -30.65 -3.36 5.18
N GLN A 128 -29.99 -3.85 6.21
CA GLN A 128 -28.83 -3.22 6.80
C GLN A 128 -27.69 -4.23 6.81
N LEU A 129 -26.61 -3.89 6.12
CA LEU A 129 -25.36 -4.65 6.11
C LEU A 129 -24.44 -4.09 7.20
N ILE A 130 -23.88 -4.95 8.03
CA ILE A 130 -23.16 -4.56 9.23
C ILE A 130 -21.83 -5.31 9.22
N GLY A 131 -20.70 -4.60 9.27
CA GLY A 131 -19.38 -5.20 9.11
C GLY A 131 -18.25 -4.20 9.33
N VAL A 132 -17.07 -4.57 8.87
CA VAL A 132 -15.86 -3.73 8.89
C VAL A 132 -15.42 -3.49 7.45
N SER A 133 -15.19 -2.23 7.06
CA SER A 133 -14.66 -1.93 5.73
C SER A 133 -13.22 -2.43 5.60
N ALA A 134 -12.89 -3.01 4.46
CA ALA A 134 -11.57 -3.54 4.14
C ALA A 134 -11.22 -3.13 2.72
N ALA A 135 -10.92 -1.85 2.53
CA ALA A 135 -10.62 -1.26 1.22
C ALA A 135 -9.53 -2.05 0.48
N GLY A 136 -9.75 -2.33 -0.80
CA GLY A 136 -8.82 -3.10 -1.64
C GLY A 136 -8.85 -4.62 -1.45
N LEU A 137 -9.74 -5.17 -0.60
CA LEU A 137 -9.93 -6.61 -0.46
C LEU A 137 -10.57 -7.21 -1.74
N GLU A 138 -9.73 -7.57 -2.70
CA GLU A 138 -10.08 -8.31 -3.90
C GLU A 138 -10.05 -9.84 -3.68
N ALA A 139 -10.55 -10.61 -4.64
CA ALA A 139 -10.66 -12.08 -4.49
C ALA A 139 -9.30 -12.79 -4.41
N GLU A 140 -8.26 -12.18 -4.97
CA GLU A 140 -6.87 -12.63 -4.92
C GLU A 140 -6.34 -12.64 -3.48
N PHE A 141 -6.82 -11.74 -2.62
CA PHE A 141 -6.46 -11.67 -1.19
C PHE A 141 -7.33 -12.58 -0.31
N GLN A 142 -8.33 -13.28 -0.87
CA GLN A 142 -9.21 -14.17 -0.10
C GLN A 142 -8.46 -15.24 0.73
N PRO A 143 -7.37 -15.88 0.24
CA PRO A 143 -6.59 -16.81 1.05
C PRO A 143 -6.00 -16.16 2.31
N VAL A 144 -5.52 -14.91 2.19
CA VAL A 144 -4.95 -14.13 3.31
C VAL A 144 -6.04 -13.82 4.33
N ALA A 145 -7.19 -13.34 3.87
CA ALA A 145 -8.34 -13.08 4.73
C ALA A 145 -8.76 -14.35 5.48
N ASN A 146 -8.92 -15.46 4.78
CA ASN A 146 -9.31 -16.75 5.39
C ASN A 146 -8.32 -17.21 6.47
N TYR A 147 -7.03 -16.96 6.30
CA TYR A 147 -6.01 -17.29 7.30
C TYR A 147 -6.05 -16.37 8.53
N LEU A 148 -6.27 -15.07 8.35
CA LEU A 148 -6.33 -14.10 9.44
C LEU A 148 -7.66 -14.11 10.21
N LEU A 149 -8.76 -14.54 9.57
CA LEU A 149 -10.10 -14.52 10.15
C LEU A 149 -10.20 -15.18 11.54
N PRO A 150 -9.66 -16.39 11.80
CA PRO A 150 -9.70 -16.98 13.13
C PRO A 150 -9.07 -16.09 14.22
N HIS A 151 -7.99 -15.38 13.89
CA HIS A 151 -7.29 -14.46 14.80
C HIS A 151 -8.08 -13.17 15.02
N ILE A 152 -8.73 -12.65 13.98
CA ILE A 152 -9.63 -11.49 14.10
C ILE A 152 -10.85 -11.86 14.97
N LEU A 153 -11.38 -13.06 14.78
CA LEU A 153 -12.53 -13.57 15.53
C LEU A 153 -12.21 -13.84 17.01
N SER A 154 -10.96 -14.17 17.36
CA SER A 154 -10.56 -14.35 18.77
C SER A 154 -10.45 -13.02 19.52
N HIS A 155 -10.17 -11.92 18.81
CA HIS A 155 -9.94 -10.61 19.41
C HIS A 155 -11.14 -9.65 19.30
N LYS A 156 -12.33 -10.11 18.86
CA LYS A 156 -13.54 -9.31 18.56
C LYS A 156 -13.86 -8.11 19.46
N GLN A 157 -13.58 -8.21 20.76
CA GLN A 157 -13.87 -7.16 21.74
C GLN A 157 -12.83 -6.03 21.74
N ASP A 158 -11.66 -6.25 21.16
CA ASP A 158 -10.61 -5.25 21.02
C ASP A 158 -11.00 -4.25 19.92
N PRO A 159 -11.10 -2.93 20.19
CA PRO A 159 -11.29 -1.95 19.13
C PRO A 159 -10.09 -1.83 18.19
N HIS A 160 -8.87 -2.18 18.62
CA HIS A 160 -7.62 -1.99 17.87
C HIS A 160 -6.91 -3.32 17.59
N ASP A 161 -7.60 -4.19 16.86
CA ASP A 161 -7.07 -5.51 16.50
C ASP A 161 -5.98 -5.42 15.42
N ILE A 162 -4.75 -5.77 15.81
CA ILE A 162 -3.57 -5.74 14.95
C ILE A 162 -3.68 -6.68 13.74
N HIS A 163 -4.42 -7.80 13.84
CA HIS A 163 -4.64 -8.71 12.71
C HIS A 163 -5.61 -8.12 11.69
N LEU A 164 -6.62 -7.40 12.17
CA LEU A 164 -7.55 -6.66 11.31
C LEU A 164 -6.82 -5.51 10.60
N GLN A 165 -5.99 -4.77 11.34
CA GLN A 165 -5.16 -3.70 10.79
C GLN A 165 -4.19 -4.23 9.74
N LEU A 166 -3.54 -5.37 10.00
CA LEU A 166 -2.67 -6.03 9.02
C LEU A 166 -3.42 -6.39 7.73
N LEU A 167 -4.64 -6.95 7.84
CA LEU A 167 -5.43 -7.28 6.66
C LEU A 167 -5.78 -6.01 5.85
N GLN A 168 -6.18 -4.94 6.53
CA GLN A 168 -6.50 -3.65 5.89
C GLN A 168 -5.26 -3.05 5.22
N ASP A 169 -4.10 -3.08 5.86
CA ASP A 169 -2.85 -2.59 5.27
C ASP A 169 -2.43 -3.43 4.06
N VAL A 170 -2.44 -4.78 4.17
CA VAL A 170 -2.10 -5.66 3.05
C VAL A 170 -3.01 -5.43 1.85
N THR A 171 -4.32 -5.32 2.07
CA THR A 171 -5.31 -5.18 0.99
C THR A 171 -5.31 -3.80 0.37
N SER A 172 -5.17 -2.73 1.16
CA SER A 172 -5.18 -1.36 0.65
C SER A 172 -3.85 -0.97 -0.02
N ARG A 173 -2.72 -1.28 0.61
CA ARG A 173 -1.39 -0.85 0.17
C ARG A 173 -0.85 -1.66 -1.00
N LEU A 174 -1.16 -2.96 -1.04
CA LEU A 174 -0.61 -3.87 -2.06
C LEU A 174 -1.54 -4.07 -3.27
N LEU A 175 -2.75 -3.48 -3.26
CA LEU A 175 -3.72 -3.59 -4.35
C LEU A 175 -3.12 -3.24 -5.73
N VAL A 176 -2.35 -2.14 -5.78
CA VAL A 176 -1.74 -1.65 -7.03
C VAL A 176 -0.67 -2.59 -7.59
N PHE A 177 -0.18 -3.53 -6.77
CA PHE A 177 0.85 -4.51 -7.10
C PHE A 177 0.33 -5.94 -7.24
N LEU A 178 -0.99 -6.11 -7.37
CA LEU A 178 -1.60 -7.43 -7.58
C LEU A 178 -0.91 -8.23 -8.69
N PRO A 179 -0.60 -7.69 -9.88
CA PRO A 179 0.05 -8.45 -10.95
C PRO A 179 1.41 -9.06 -10.55
N GLN A 180 2.15 -8.39 -9.66
CA GLN A 180 3.46 -8.88 -9.18
C GLN A 180 3.31 -9.89 -8.03
N LEU A 181 2.16 -9.92 -7.36
CA LEU A 181 1.84 -10.76 -6.20
C LEU A 181 1.01 -12.00 -6.54
N GLU A 182 0.46 -12.11 -7.75
CA GLU A 182 -0.41 -13.23 -8.16
C GLU A 182 0.19 -14.61 -7.83
N THR A 183 1.47 -14.83 -8.09
CA THR A 183 2.17 -16.09 -7.79
C THR A 183 2.26 -16.36 -6.28
N ASP A 184 2.58 -15.35 -5.48
CA ASP A 184 2.69 -15.47 -4.02
C ASP A 184 1.30 -15.69 -3.38
N LEU A 185 0.25 -15.06 -3.91
CA LEU A 185 -1.13 -15.25 -3.46
C LEU A 185 -1.71 -16.61 -3.89
N SER A 186 -1.36 -17.09 -5.08
CA SER A 186 -1.82 -18.40 -5.57
C SER A 186 -1.18 -19.58 -4.81
N SER A 187 0.07 -19.42 -4.38
CA SER A 187 0.82 -20.40 -3.56
C SER A 187 0.67 -20.17 -2.05
N PHE A 188 -0.15 -19.19 -1.63
CA PHE A 188 -0.45 -18.92 -0.23
C PHE A 188 -0.81 -20.16 0.60
N PRO A 189 -1.68 -21.09 0.14
CA PRO A 189 -2.05 -22.26 0.93
C PRO A 189 -0.90 -23.24 1.20
N ASP A 190 0.18 -23.21 0.40
CA ASP A 190 1.30 -24.14 0.55
C ASP A 190 2.21 -23.75 1.72
N ASN A 191 2.39 -22.44 1.96
CA ASN A 191 3.18 -21.92 3.07
C ASN A 191 2.60 -20.59 3.61
N PRO A 192 1.47 -20.65 4.33
CA PRO A 192 0.71 -19.45 4.70
C PRO A 192 1.47 -18.55 5.67
N GLU A 193 2.28 -19.11 6.57
CA GLU A 193 3.03 -18.32 7.55
C GLU A 193 4.14 -17.49 6.88
N SER A 194 4.96 -18.12 6.02
CA SER A 194 6.01 -17.40 5.31
C SER A 194 5.44 -16.37 4.33
N ASN A 195 4.36 -16.71 3.63
CA ASN A 195 3.73 -15.80 2.68
C ASN A 195 3.06 -14.62 3.40
N LEU A 196 2.42 -14.85 4.55
CA LEU A 196 1.89 -13.77 5.37
C LEU A 196 2.99 -12.86 5.89
N ARG A 197 4.10 -13.42 6.41
CA ARG A 197 5.25 -12.62 6.86
C ARG A 197 5.80 -11.76 5.73
N PHE A 198 5.95 -12.31 4.52
CA PHE A 198 6.40 -11.55 3.37
C PHE A 198 5.44 -10.40 3.02
N LEU A 199 4.13 -10.67 2.92
CA LEU A 199 3.12 -9.63 2.65
C LEU A 199 3.09 -8.57 3.75
N ALA A 200 3.22 -8.96 5.01
CA ALA A 200 3.31 -8.04 6.14
C ALA A 200 4.57 -7.15 6.05
N MET A 201 5.71 -7.72 5.65
CA MET A 201 6.95 -6.96 5.42
C MET A 201 6.75 -5.90 4.33
N LEU A 202 6.05 -6.26 3.25
CA LEU A 202 5.74 -5.36 2.14
C LEU A 202 4.74 -4.25 2.53
N ALA A 203 3.70 -4.58 3.27
CA ALA A 203 2.65 -3.64 3.68
C ALA A 203 3.09 -2.72 4.83
N GLY A 204 4.01 -3.18 5.67
CA GLY A 204 4.59 -2.39 6.76
C GLY A 204 6.00 -1.88 6.42
N PRO A 205 7.05 -2.47 7.02
CA PRO A 205 8.44 -2.00 6.95
C PRO A 205 8.99 -1.57 5.58
N LEU A 206 8.60 -2.25 4.50
CA LEU A 206 9.13 -2.01 3.15
C LEU A 206 8.17 -1.21 2.26
N TYR A 207 6.99 -0.84 2.78
CA TYR A 207 5.99 -0.11 2.01
C TYR A 207 6.47 1.24 1.46
N PRO A 208 7.23 2.08 2.19
CA PRO A 208 7.79 3.32 1.65
C PRO A 208 8.56 3.14 0.32
N ILE A 209 9.32 2.05 0.17
CA ILE A 209 10.00 1.72 -1.09
C ILE A 209 8.98 1.51 -2.21
N LEU A 210 7.94 0.72 -1.95
CA LEU A 210 6.88 0.44 -2.91
C LEU A 210 6.10 1.72 -3.28
N HIS A 211 5.83 2.58 -2.29
CA HIS A 211 5.12 3.83 -2.50
C HIS A 211 5.88 4.76 -3.46
N VAL A 212 7.17 4.99 -3.22
CA VAL A 212 8.03 5.79 -4.11
C VAL A 212 8.01 5.22 -5.53
N VAL A 213 8.11 3.90 -5.67
CA VAL A 213 8.09 3.21 -6.96
C VAL A 213 6.74 3.43 -7.68
N ASN A 214 5.62 3.36 -6.96
CA ASN A 214 4.30 3.62 -7.54
C ASN A 214 4.13 5.09 -7.97
N GLU A 215 4.55 6.05 -7.14
CA GLU A 215 4.45 7.47 -7.50
C GLU A 215 5.29 7.82 -8.72
N ARG A 216 6.53 7.33 -8.80
CA ARG A 216 7.44 7.62 -9.92
C ARG A 216 7.06 6.91 -11.22
N THR A 217 6.34 5.78 -11.14
CA THR A 217 5.81 5.09 -12.33
C THR A 217 4.50 5.71 -12.82
N THR A 218 3.65 6.20 -11.91
CA THR A 218 2.35 6.80 -12.25
C THR A 218 2.45 8.28 -12.62
N SER A 219 3.50 8.99 -12.20
CA SER A 219 3.80 10.36 -12.62
C SER A 219 4.21 10.42 -14.10
N LYS A 220 3.23 10.32 -15.01
CA LYS A 220 3.40 10.77 -16.40
C LYS A 220 3.49 12.30 -16.40
N PRO A 221 4.38 12.91 -17.21
CA PRO A 221 4.41 14.35 -17.37
C PRO A 221 3.08 14.85 -17.97
N PRO A 222 2.60 16.05 -17.62
CA PRO A 222 1.44 16.64 -18.28
C PRO A 222 1.82 16.98 -19.72
N GLY A 223 1.44 16.11 -20.66
CA GLY A 223 1.66 16.30 -22.09
C GLY A 223 0.37 16.12 -22.86
N ASN A 224 -0.28 17.23 -23.18
CA ASN A 224 -1.36 17.28 -24.17
C ASN A 224 -0.81 16.97 -25.57
N ILE A 225 -1.46 15.99 -26.23
CA ILE A 225 -2.04 16.01 -27.58
C ILE A 225 -1.14 16.33 -28.81
N THR A 226 -1.33 15.50 -29.83
CA THR A 226 -1.09 15.62 -31.30
C THR A 226 0.29 15.34 -31.91
N GLU A 227 0.22 14.43 -32.89
CA GLU A 227 1.06 14.26 -34.09
C GLU A 227 1.88 15.49 -34.51
N LEU A 228 3.17 15.31 -34.85
CA LEU A 228 3.68 15.57 -36.21
C LEU A 228 5.12 15.07 -36.41
N ASP A 229 5.36 14.71 -37.66
CA ASP A 229 6.51 14.08 -38.30
C ASP A 229 7.91 14.74 -38.19
N VAL A 230 8.91 13.87 -38.36
CA VAL A 230 10.14 14.03 -39.17
C VAL A 230 10.78 15.43 -39.24
N SER A 231 12.01 15.55 -38.73
CA SER A 231 13.12 16.10 -39.53
C SER A 231 14.51 15.89 -38.91
N LYS A 232 15.45 15.57 -39.80
CA LYS A 232 16.90 15.46 -39.61
C LYS A 232 17.52 16.83 -39.35
N SER A 233 18.59 16.88 -38.54
CA SER A 233 19.94 17.34 -38.96
C SER A 233 20.78 17.85 -37.78
N SER A 234 22.07 17.56 -37.86
CA SER A 234 23.22 18.02 -37.09
C SER A 234 23.16 19.44 -36.52
N GLN A 235 23.73 19.65 -35.31
CA GLN A 235 24.90 20.54 -35.10
C GLN A 235 25.41 20.56 -33.64
N LEU A 236 26.73 20.35 -33.53
CA LEU A 236 27.75 21.02 -32.71
C LEU A 236 27.55 21.24 -31.20
N SER A 237 28.43 20.59 -30.44
CA SER A 237 28.81 20.82 -29.04
C SER A 237 29.12 22.30 -28.75
N PRO A 238 28.73 22.85 -27.57
CA PRO A 238 29.33 24.06 -27.07
C PRO A 238 30.51 23.75 -26.14
N ILE A 239 31.50 24.64 -26.27
CA ILE A 239 32.81 24.69 -25.67
C ILE A 239 32.72 25.08 -24.18
N LEU A 240 33.53 24.41 -23.35
CA LEU A 240 33.82 24.75 -21.96
C LEU A 240 34.23 26.22 -21.81
N THR A 241 33.48 26.99 -21.02
CA THR A 241 33.97 28.23 -20.41
C THR A 241 33.67 28.23 -18.92
N VAL A 242 34.73 28.34 -18.12
CA VAL A 242 34.70 28.41 -16.66
C VAL A 242 34.34 29.84 -16.26
N SER A 243 33.27 30.01 -15.50
CA SER A 243 32.89 31.28 -14.88
C SER A 243 32.64 31.07 -13.38
N SER A 244 33.62 31.49 -12.59
CA SER A 244 33.51 31.71 -11.15
C SER A 244 32.51 32.81 -10.87
N ASN A 245 31.44 32.52 -10.12
CA ASN A 245 30.74 33.46 -9.22
C ASN A 245 29.79 32.67 -8.31
N PHE A 246 30.17 32.56 -7.03
CA PHE A 246 29.33 32.06 -5.95
C PHE A 246 28.19 33.04 -5.68
N GLU A 247 26.96 32.71 -6.08
CA GLU A 247 25.73 33.22 -5.48
C GLU A 247 24.59 32.19 -5.66
N PRO A 248 23.84 31.82 -4.61
CA PRO A 248 22.78 30.83 -4.70
C PRO A 248 21.53 31.48 -5.30
N ARG A 249 21.35 31.39 -6.62
CA ARG A 249 20.09 31.76 -7.25
C ARG A 249 19.03 30.69 -6.98
N ARG A 250 18.02 31.03 -6.17
CA ARG A 250 16.76 30.29 -6.06
C ARG A 250 16.05 30.31 -7.42
N SER A 251 16.14 29.25 -8.21
CA SER A 251 15.31 29.07 -9.41
C SER A 251 14.31 27.93 -9.21
N ARG A 252 13.06 28.32 -8.91
CA ARG A 252 11.88 27.48 -9.16
C ARG A 252 11.67 27.40 -10.68
N SER A 253 12.21 26.38 -11.32
CA SER A 253 11.78 25.97 -12.66
C SER A 253 12.06 24.50 -12.86
N ALA A 254 11.02 23.67 -12.77
CA ALA A 254 11.07 22.27 -13.16
C ALA A 254 11.34 22.19 -14.66
N SER A 255 12.54 21.76 -15.04
CA SER A 255 12.86 21.38 -16.41
C SER A 255 12.19 20.03 -16.73
N PRO A 256 11.64 19.80 -17.94
CA PRO A 256 11.00 18.55 -18.28
C PRO A 256 12.07 17.45 -18.39
N LEU A 257 12.07 16.55 -17.41
CA LEU A 257 12.96 15.39 -17.37
C LEU A 257 12.64 14.45 -18.53
N ILE A 258 13.53 14.39 -19.53
CA ILE A 258 13.58 13.27 -20.46
C ILE A 258 13.92 12.03 -19.61
N LEU A 259 13.00 11.06 -19.54
CA LEU A 259 13.21 9.80 -18.84
C LEU A 259 14.38 9.05 -19.49
N SER A 260 15.54 9.11 -18.85
CA SER A 260 16.66 8.24 -19.21
C SER A 260 16.22 6.78 -19.04
N PRO A 261 16.59 5.85 -19.95
CA PRO A 261 16.25 4.43 -19.82
C PRO A 261 16.72 3.85 -18.47
N TYR A 262 17.76 4.41 -17.85
CA TYR A 262 18.24 4.02 -16.52
C TYR A 262 17.29 4.40 -15.38
N ARG A 263 16.59 5.54 -15.48
CA ARG A 263 15.52 5.86 -14.53
C ARG A 263 14.37 4.86 -14.63
N SER A 264 14.07 4.39 -15.85
CA SER A 264 12.94 3.46 -16.03
C SER A 264 13.15 2.08 -15.43
N ILE A 265 14.39 1.56 -15.34
CA ILE A 265 14.61 0.18 -14.87
C ILE A 265 14.51 0.03 -13.35
N VAL A 266 14.87 1.09 -12.61
CA VAL A 266 14.96 1.08 -11.14
C VAL A 266 13.60 1.16 -10.48
N PHE A 267 12.67 1.90 -11.08
CA PHE A 267 11.29 2.03 -10.59
C PHE A 267 10.36 0.97 -11.20
N ARG A 268 10.89 -0.10 -11.80
CA ARG A 268 10.05 -1.19 -12.31
C ARG A 268 9.51 -2.04 -11.16
N PRO A 269 8.18 -2.23 -11.06
CA PRO A 269 7.60 -3.06 -10.02
C PRO A 269 8.20 -4.48 -10.04
N ASP A 270 8.35 -5.11 -11.20
CA ASP A 270 8.89 -6.46 -11.29
C ASP A 270 10.32 -6.56 -10.72
N ALA A 271 11.20 -5.61 -11.04
CA ALA A 271 12.56 -5.58 -10.50
C ALA A 271 12.59 -5.34 -8.99
N ILE A 272 11.74 -4.46 -8.47
CA ILE A 272 11.62 -4.20 -7.03
C ILE A 272 11.11 -5.44 -6.29
N PHE A 273 10.14 -6.16 -6.84
CA PHE A 273 9.66 -7.39 -6.21
C PHE A 273 10.72 -8.51 -6.20
N VAL A 274 11.59 -8.62 -7.21
CA VAL A 274 12.76 -9.51 -7.14
C VAL A 274 13.70 -9.10 -5.99
N LEU A 275 13.98 -7.80 -5.86
CA LEU A 275 14.84 -7.26 -4.79
C LEU A 275 14.25 -7.54 -3.40
N LEU A 276 12.97 -7.24 -3.18
CA LEU A 276 12.33 -7.39 -1.87
C LEU A 276 12.15 -8.88 -1.49
N ARG A 277 11.88 -9.77 -2.45
CA ARG A 277 11.89 -11.22 -2.20
C ARG A 277 13.29 -11.71 -1.79
N LYS A 278 14.34 -11.19 -2.42
CA LYS A 278 15.73 -11.50 -2.02
C LYS A 278 16.06 -10.93 -0.65
N ALA A 279 15.61 -9.72 -0.34
CA ALA A 279 15.79 -9.06 0.95
C ALA A 279 15.07 -9.81 2.09
N TYR A 280 13.91 -10.40 1.81
CA TYR A 280 13.21 -11.27 2.76
C TYR A 280 13.99 -12.56 3.05
N LYS A 281 14.68 -13.12 2.06
CA LYS A 281 15.51 -14.34 2.22
C LYS A 281 16.88 -14.08 2.84
N TYR A 282 17.44 -12.89 2.62
CA TYR A 282 18.81 -12.55 3.03
C TYR A 282 18.80 -11.38 4.03
N SER A 283 19.07 -11.70 5.30
CA SER A 283 18.84 -10.82 6.45
C SER A 283 19.55 -9.48 6.38
N GLU A 284 20.78 -9.45 5.87
CA GLU A 284 21.61 -8.26 5.77
C GLU A 284 21.05 -7.30 4.73
N LEU A 285 20.62 -7.80 3.56
CA LEU A 285 19.91 -6.98 2.57
C LEU A 285 18.55 -6.53 3.10
N GLY A 286 17.84 -7.38 3.85
CA GLY A 286 16.62 -7.00 4.56
C GLY A 286 16.86 -5.80 5.49
N SER A 287 17.96 -5.78 6.24
CA SER A 287 18.35 -4.66 7.10
C SER A 287 18.58 -3.37 6.30
N VAL A 288 19.35 -3.45 5.21
CA VAL A 288 19.61 -2.29 4.34
C VAL A 288 18.34 -1.78 3.69
N CYS A 289 17.44 -2.66 3.22
CA CYS A 289 16.14 -2.26 2.68
C CYS A 289 15.27 -1.58 3.74
N ARG A 290 15.28 -2.03 5.01
CA ARG A 290 14.55 -1.36 6.09
C ARG A 290 15.12 0.03 6.41
N MET A 291 16.45 0.17 6.45
CA MET A 291 17.10 1.48 6.57
C MET A 291 16.67 2.40 5.43
N ALA A 292 16.81 1.95 4.17
CA ALA A 292 16.37 2.70 2.98
C ALA A 292 14.89 3.08 3.02
N SER A 293 14.03 2.17 3.45
CA SER A 293 12.59 2.39 3.58
C SER A 293 12.27 3.48 4.60
N LYS A 294 12.95 3.46 5.76
CA LYS A 294 12.80 4.51 6.78
C LYS A 294 13.29 5.87 6.27
N ILE A 295 14.39 5.89 5.52
CA ILE A 295 14.87 7.10 4.84
C ILE A 295 13.78 7.62 3.89
N MET A 296 13.26 6.77 2.99
CA MET A 296 12.20 7.15 2.04
C MET A 296 10.92 7.65 2.74
N TYR A 297 10.53 7.01 3.84
CA TYR A 297 9.41 7.45 4.66
C TYR A 297 9.60 8.90 5.15
N LYS A 298 10.79 9.22 5.69
CA LYS A 298 11.12 10.57 6.16
C LYS A 298 11.24 11.59 5.03
N LEU A 299 11.73 11.16 3.87
CA LEU A 299 11.77 11.97 2.67
C LEU A 299 10.35 12.35 2.17
N ILE A 300 9.36 11.47 2.38
CA ILE A 300 7.94 11.74 2.06
C ILE A 300 7.29 12.64 3.13
N ASN A 301 7.54 12.38 4.41
CA ASN A 301 6.92 13.09 5.55
C ASN A 301 7.98 13.70 6.51
N PRO A 302 8.62 14.83 6.14
CA PRO A 302 9.68 15.44 6.94
C PRO A 302 9.22 16.02 8.30
N ASP A 303 7.93 16.34 8.46
CA ASP A 303 7.42 17.16 9.58
C ASP A 303 6.96 16.39 10.84
N THR A 304 7.11 15.05 10.90
CA THR A 304 6.47 14.23 11.95
C THR A 304 7.18 14.14 13.30
N ASP A 305 8.40 14.69 13.48
CA ASP A 305 9.20 14.50 14.71
C ASP A 305 9.37 15.77 15.58
N HIS A 306 8.62 16.86 15.36
CA HIS A 306 8.78 18.07 16.18
C HIS A 306 8.14 18.04 17.57
N ASP A 307 7.36 17.01 17.93
CA ASP A 307 6.59 16.96 19.20
C ASP A 307 7.07 15.90 20.21
N VAL A 308 8.38 15.79 20.44
CA VAL A 308 8.91 15.06 21.61
C VAL A 308 9.95 15.90 22.36
N SER A 309 9.54 17.07 22.86
CA SER A 309 10.20 17.69 24.03
C SER A 309 9.37 18.86 24.60
N ASN A 310 8.37 18.56 25.44
CA ASN A 310 7.94 19.44 26.54
C ASN A 310 7.02 18.67 27.51
N PRO A 311 7.41 18.45 28.77
CA PRO A 311 6.61 17.71 29.75
C PRO A 311 5.72 18.68 30.56
N GLN A 312 4.78 19.39 29.91
CA GLN A 312 3.92 20.32 30.66
C GLN A 312 2.45 20.44 30.22
N ASP A 313 1.98 19.73 29.18
CA ASP A 313 0.58 19.82 28.70
C ASP A 313 -0.19 18.48 28.78
N GLU A 314 0.02 17.70 29.84
CA GLU A 314 -0.63 16.39 30.05
C GLU A 314 -2.16 16.44 30.32
N VAL A 315 -2.79 17.61 30.36
CA VAL A 315 -4.23 17.73 30.74
C VAL A 315 -5.14 18.09 29.56
N THR A 316 -4.60 18.57 28.45
CA THR A 316 -5.41 19.06 27.31
C THR A 316 -5.37 18.12 26.10
N SER A 317 -4.35 17.28 25.95
CA SER A 317 -4.18 16.35 24.81
C SER A 317 -5.12 15.13 24.83
N LEU A 318 -5.55 14.68 26.01
CA LEU A 318 -6.43 13.51 26.17
C LEU A 318 -7.83 13.70 25.56
N LEU A 319 -8.25 14.94 25.28
CA LEU A 319 -9.57 15.23 24.73
C LEU A 319 -9.57 15.35 23.20
N GLU A 320 -8.45 15.76 22.58
CA GLU A 320 -8.34 15.93 21.13
C GLU A 320 -7.95 14.64 20.41
N ASP A 321 -7.23 13.72 21.06
CA ASP A 321 -6.94 12.38 20.53
C ASP A 321 -8.20 11.55 20.27
N LYS A 322 -9.32 11.87 20.92
CA LYS A 322 -10.57 11.11 20.80
C LYS A 322 -11.40 11.46 19.56
N LEU A 323 -11.06 12.54 18.85
CA LEU A 323 -11.85 13.05 17.72
C LEU A 323 -11.09 13.06 16.38
N ASN A 324 -9.78 12.84 16.37
CA ASN A 324 -8.95 12.82 15.15
C ASN A 324 -8.53 11.42 14.68
N LEU A 325 -8.93 10.35 15.38
CA LEU A 325 -8.58 8.96 15.03
C LEU A 325 -9.46 8.32 13.93
N GLU A 326 -10.42 9.04 13.34
CA GLU A 326 -11.30 8.49 12.30
C GLU A 326 -10.72 8.46 10.88
N LEU A 327 -9.51 8.98 10.64
CA LEU A 327 -8.72 8.66 9.45
C LEU A 327 -7.26 8.46 9.88
N SER A 328 -6.82 7.22 10.09
CA SER A 328 -5.40 6.93 9.98
C SER A 328 -4.94 7.46 8.62
N SER A 329 -3.98 8.38 8.63
CA SER A 329 -3.39 8.86 7.37
C SER A 329 -2.97 7.61 6.57
N PRO A 330 -3.15 7.57 5.24
CA PRO A 330 -2.86 6.38 4.43
C PRO A 330 -1.39 5.94 4.49
N PHE A 331 -0.53 6.71 5.18
CA PHE A 331 0.89 6.48 5.30
C PHE A 331 1.37 6.25 6.74
N THR A 332 0.51 6.05 7.76
CA THR A 332 1.01 5.70 9.11
C THR A 332 1.66 4.32 9.09
N LEU A 333 2.95 4.25 9.44
CA LEU A 333 3.68 2.98 9.52
C LEU A 333 3.36 2.27 10.85
N VAL A 334 2.63 1.16 10.75
CA VAL A 334 2.25 0.33 11.90
C VAL A 334 3.39 -0.62 12.21
N ASP A 335 3.75 -0.75 13.49
CA ASP A 335 4.75 -1.71 13.92
C ASP A 335 4.14 -3.10 14.13
N TYR A 336 4.53 -4.04 13.27
CA TYR A 336 4.11 -5.44 13.34
C TYR A 336 5.11 -6.34 14.09
N SER A 337 6.10 -5.77 14.79
CA SER A 337 7.09 -6.50 15.57
C SER A 337 6.48 -7.42 16.64
N ASN A 338 5.35 -7.03 17.23
CA ASN A 338 4.62 -7.87 18.18
C ASN A 338 4.04 -9.15 17.57
N LEU A 339 3.76 -9.16 16.26
CA LEU A 339 3.21 -10.32 15.56
C LEU A 339 4.28 -11.25 15.00
N PHE A 340 5.37 -10.67 14.48
CA PHE A 340 6.33 -11.41 13.66
C PHE A 340 7.77 -11.33 14.17
N GLY A 341 8.04 -10.54 15.21
CA GLY A 341 9.34 -10.40 15.86
C GLY A 341 10.10 -9.13 15.45
N ASP A 342 11.28 -8.95 16.05
CA ASP A 342 12.12 -7.75 15.92
C ASP A 342 12.56 -7.42 14.49
N GLU A 343 12.46 -8.37 13.55
CA GLU A 343 12.80 -8.15 12.14
C GLU A 343 11.85 -7.16 11.43
N PHE A 344 10.67 -6.92 12.01
CA PHE A 344 9.70 -5.93 11.56
C PHE A 344 9.89 -4.58 12.21
N ARG A 345 10.68 -4.51 13.29
CA ARG A 345 10.94 -3.26 13.98
C ARG A 345 11.80 -2.35 13.11
N MET A 346 11.37 -1.09 12.97
CA MET A 346 12.17 -0.08 12.31
C MET A 346 13.34 0.37 13.20
N PRO A 347 14.57 0.48 12.68
CA PRO A 347 15.72 0.89 13.49
C PRO A 347 15.56 2.33 13.97
N ASP A 348 15.72 2.58 15.28
CA ASP A 348 15.70 3.91 15.87
C ASP A 348 17.04 4.63 15.57
N GLU A 349 17.07 5.43 14.51
CA GLU A 349 18.24 6.22 14.11
C GLU A 349 18.01 7.69 14.44
N GLN A 350 19.08 8.38 14.84
CA GLN A 350 19.06 9.81 15.13
C GLN A 350 19.36 10.58 13.84
N TRP A 351 18.38 11.32 13.35
CA TRP A 351 18.42 11.97 12.04
C TRP A 351 18.95 13.40 12.16
N ASP A 352 19.88 13.77 11.28
CA ASP A 352 20.27 15.16 11.06
C ASP A 352 19.57 15.68 9.80
N CYS A 353 18.50 16.46 9.99
CA CYS A 353 17.70 17.05 8.91
C CYS A 353 18.40 18.23 8.20
N SER A 354 19.63 18.58 8.58
CA SER A 354 20.33 19.77 8.06
C SER A 354 20.51 19.79 6.54
N TYR A 355 20.49 18.62 5.87
CA TYR A 355 20.74 18.51 4.43
C TYR A 355 19.48 18.35 3.57
N LEU A 356 18.29 18.17 4.15
CA LEU A 356 17.07 17.91 3.36
C LEU A 356 16.79 19.03 2.36
N ASN A 357 17.12 20.27 2.71
CA ASN A 357 16.94 21.43 1.84
C ASN A 357 17.91 21.49 0.64
N VAL A 358 18.93 20.64 0.64
CA VAL A 358 20.06 20.66 -0.32
C VAL A 358 19.98 19.48 -1.29
N LEU A 359 19.22 18.44 -0.97
CA LEU A 359 19.08 17.22 -1.76
C LEU A 359 17.98 17.34 -2.82
N ASP A 360 18.19 16.74 -3.99
CA ASP A 360 17.14 16.50 -4.99
C ASP A 360 16.49 15.15 -4.68
N MET A 361 15.28 15.19 -4.14
CA MET A 361 14.53 14.03 -3.67
C MET A 361 14.40 12.93 -4.73
N GLY A 362 14.11 13.30 -5.99
CA GLY A 362 13.93 12.31 -7.05
C GLY A 362 15.24 11.63 -7.45
N VAL A 363 16.36 12.36 -7.37
CA VAL A 363 17.70 11.80 -7.58
C VAL A 363 18.12 10.90 -6.42
N VAL A 364 17.85 11.32 -5.19
CA VAL A 364 18.19 10.55 -3.99
C VAL A 364 17.41 9.24 -3.95
N GLU A 365 16.10 9.27 -4.22
CA GLU A 365 15.26 8.06 -4.31
C GLU A 365 15.81 7.07 -5.35
N GLU A 366 16.12 7.55 -6.57
CA GLU A 366 16.73 6.73 -7.62
C GLU A 366 18.08 6.13 -7.16
N GLY A 367 18.91 6.96 -6.54
CA GLY A 367 20.23 6.56 -6.04
C GLY A 367 20.15 5.52 -4.93
N ILE A 368 19.22 5.67 -3.99
CA ILE A 368 18.97 4.68 -2.92
C ILE A 368 18.61 3.34 -3.55
N LEU A 369 17.68 3.32 -4.50
CA LEU A 369 17.28 2.06 -5.15
C LEU A 369 18.44 1.40 -5.90
N HIS A 370 19.28 2.18 -6.61
CA HIS A 370 20.51 1.65 -7.20
C HIS A 370 21.49 1.08 -6.18
N VAL A 371 21.63 1.71 -5.01
CA VAL A 371 22.43 1.16 -3.90
C VAL A 371 21.84 -0.18 -3.46
N LEU A 372 20.53 -0.30 -3.29
CA LEU A 372 19.88 -1.55 -2.90
C LEU A 372 20.12 -2.68 -3.92
N TYR A 373 19.97 -2.39 -5.22
CA TYR A 373 20.27 -3.35 -6.28
C TYR A 373 21.75 -3.76 -6.30
N SER A 374 22.65 -2.81 -6.03
CA SER A 374 24.09 -3.07 -5.93
C SER A 374 24.44 -3.90 -4.70
N CYS A 375 23.81 -3.64 -3.55
CA CYS A 375 23.93 -4.46 -2.35
C CYS A 375 23.43 -5.88 -2.59
N ALA A 376 22.32 -6.04 -3.33
CA ALA A 376 21.80 -7.34 -3.72
C ALA A 376 22.75 -8.12 -4.63
N SER A 377 23.59 -7.44 -5.43
CA SER A 377 24.60 -8.07 -6.29
C SER A 377 25.93 -8.33 -5.57
N GLN A 378 26.21 -7.63 -4.46
CA GLN A 378 27.48 -7.66 -3.72
C GLN A 378 27.29 -7.89 -2.20
N PRO A 379 27.16 -9.16 -1.77
CA PRO A 379 26.85 -9.51 -0.37
C PRO A 379 27.86 -8.98 0.66
N VAL A 380 29.15 -8.92 0.32
CA VAL A 380 30.22 -8.47 1.24
C VAL A 380 30.12 -6.96 1.54
N LEU A 381 29.70 -6.15 0.58
CA LEU A 381 29.48 -4.73 0.81
C LEU A 381 28.12 -4.49 1.49
N CYS A 382 27.13 -5.31 1.14
CA CYS A 382 25.83 -5.32 1.82
C CYS A 382 25.95 -5.60 3.31
N SER A 383 26.71 -6.63 3.71
CA SER A 383 26.87 -6.99 5.12
C SER A 383 27.52 -5.86 5.93
N LYS A 384 28.52 -5.18 5.37
CA LYS A 384 29.15 -3.99 6.00
C LYS A 384 28.17 -2.82 6.15
N LEU A 385 27.32 -2.60 5.15
CA LEU A 385 26.28 -1.57 5.22
C LEU A 385 25.14 -1.98 6.16
N ALA A 386 24.94 -3.26 6.43
CA ALA A 386 23.93 -3.75 7.36
C ALA A 386 24.38 -3.66 8.84
N GLU A 387 25.66 -3.39 9.11
CA GLU A 387 26.17 -3.24 10.46
C GLU A 387 25.51 -2.06 11.18
N ARG A 388 25.18 -2.23 12.47
CA ARG A 388 24.51 -1.20 13.29
C ARG A 388 25.33 0.09 13.47
N SER A 389 26.61 0.06 13.17
CA SER A 389 27.51 1.21 13.21
C SER A 389 27.40 2.09 11.96
N SER A 390 26.79 1.58 10.90
CA SER A 390 26.61 2.30 9.65
C SER A 390 25.50 3.34 9.78
N ASP A 391 25.73 4.50 9.17
CA ASP A 391 24.79 5.58 9.08
C ASP A 391 24.50 5.82 7.60
N PHE A 392 23.44 5.16 7.10
CA PHE A 392 23.10 5.25 5.68
C PHE A 392 22.58 6.64 5.30
N TRP A 393 21.96 7.36 6.24
CA TRP A 393 21.50 8.74 6.06
C TRP A 393 22.65 9.71 5.77
N ALA A 394 23.76 9.59 6.50
CA ALA A 394 24.92 10.45 6.29
C ALA A 394 25.51 10.33 4.87
N ALA A 395 25.25 9.23 4.16
CA ALA A 395 25.74 9.01 2.81
C ALA A 395 24.85 9.62 1.70
N LEU A 396 23.66 10.15 2.00
CA LEU A 396 22.72 10.65 0.98
C LEU A 396 23.31 11.70 0.00
N PRO A 397 24.08 12.72 0.46
CA PRO A 397 24.70 13.67 -0.47
C PRO A 397 25.69 12.99 -1.43
N LEU A 398 26.40 11.98 -0.94
CA LEU A 398 27.34 11.20 -1.76
C LEU A 398 26.60 10.29 -2.75
N ILE A 399 25.48 9.69 -2.36
CA ILE A 399 24.63 8.88 -3.25
C ILE A 399 24.14 9.73 -4.43
N GLN A 400 23.68 10.95 -4.18
CA GLN A 400 23.28 11.89 -5.23
C GLN A 400 24.44 12.22 -6.17
N ALA A 401 25.63 12.53 -5.62
CA ALA A 401 26.81 12.85 -6.43
C ALA A 401 27.31 11.65 -7.26
N LEU A 402 27.20 10.43 -6.73
CA LEU A 402 27.65 9.19 -7.38
C LEU A 402 26.57 8.52 -8.24
N LEU A 403 25.38 9.09 -8.36
CA LEU A 403 24.29 8.52 -9.16
C LEU A 403 24.73 8.13 -10.60
N PRO A 404 25.51 8.95 -11.35
CA PRO A 404 25.97 8.55 -12.67
C PRO A 404 26.82 7.27 -12.68
N ALA A 405 27.60 7.01 -11.62
CA ALA A 405 28.43 5.83 -11.48
C ALA A 405 27.64 4.61 -10.95
N LEU A 406 26.55 4.85 -10.21
CA LEU A 406 25.64 3.80 -9.72
C LEU A 406 24.72 3.24 -10.81
N ARG A 407 24.46 4.02 -11.87
CA ARG A 407 23.69 3.56 -13.03
C ARG A 407 24.48 2.50 -13.80
N PRO A 408 23.94 1.27 -13.93
CA PRO A 408 24.60 0.25 -14.71
C PRO A 408 24.56 0.60 -16.21
N TRP A 409 25.59 0.20 -16.94
CA TRP A 409 25.61 0.29 -18.39
C TRP A 409 24.69 -0.79 -18.96
N VAL A 410 23.47 -0.41 -19.34
CA VAL A 410 22.48 -1.32 -19.91
C VAL A 410 22.32 -1.03 -21.40
N SER A 411 22.39 -2.07 -22.23
CA SER A 411 22.18 -1.98 -23.67
C SER A 411 20.69 -1.94 -24.04
N ASN A 412 19.82 -2.56 -23.24
CA ASN A 412 18.36 -2.60 -23.42
C ASN A 412 17.60 -2.37 -22.10
N SER A 413 16.69 -1.38 -22.08
CA SER A 413 15.83 -1.09 -20.92
C SER A 413 14.80 -2.19 -20.57
N PHE A 414 14.64 -3.17 -21.46
CA PHE A 414 13.68 -4.27 -21.34
C PHE A 414 14.29 -5.57 -20.79
N ASP A 415 15.59 -5.59 -20.49
CA ASP A 415 16.21 -6.78 -19.91
C ASP A 415 15.53 -7.12 -18.57
N VAL A 416 15.24 -8.41 -18.38
CA VAL A 416 14.63 -8.93 -17.15
C VAL A 416 15.69 -8.89 -16.04
N VAL A 417 15.35 -8.27 -14.92
CA VAL A 417 16.21 -8.26 -13.73
C VAL A 417 16.11 -9.62 -13.05
N ASP A 418 17.22 -10.34 -13.00
CA ASP A 418 17.33 -11.66 -12.37
C ASP A 418 17.75 -11.57 -10.90
N ASP A 419 17.65 -12.68 -10.17
CA ASP A 419 18.06 -12.76 -8.75
C ASP A 419 19.55 -12.44 -8.53
N THR A 420 20.38 -12.45 -9.59
CA THR A 420 21.81 -12.15 -9.50
C THR A 420 22.14 -10.68 -9.62
N PHE A 421 21.19 -9.84 -10.09
CA PHE A 421 21.37 -8.41 -10.32
C PHE A 421 22.64 -8.11 -11.13
N SER A 422 22.88 -8.92 -12.16
CA SER A 422 24.12 -8.92 -12.94
C SER A 422 24.50 -7.54 -13.51
N GLN A 423 23.50 -6.72 -13.86
CA GLN A 423 23.68 -5.34 -14.35
C GLN A 423 24.47 -4.47 -13.35
N TRP A 424 24.28 -4.68 -12.04
CA TRP A 424 24.95 -3.93 -10.97
C TRP A 424 26.28 -4.54 -10.50
N LYS A 425 26.80 -5.58 -11.17
CA LYS A 425 28.11 -6.17 -10.86
C LYS A 425 29.28 -5.46 -11.54
N GLN A 426 29.04 -4.35 -12.22
CA GLN A 426 30.06 -3.63 -12.97
C GLN A 426 31.10 -3.00 -12.02
N PRO A 427 32.40 -2.98 -12.38
CA PRO A 427 33.45 -2.45 -11.51
C PRO A 427 33.22 -1.01 -11.05
N ILE A 428 32.65 -0.16 -11.92
CA ILE A 428 32.34 1.24 -11.60
C ILE A 428 31.25 1.35 -10.53
N VAL A 429 30.22 0.50 -10.61
CA VAL A 429 29.11 0.43 -9.63
C VAL A 429 29.63 -0.11 -8.30
N GLN A 430 30.48 -1.15 -8.33
CA GLN A 430 31.16 -1.67 -7.16
C GLN A 430 32.05 -0.62 -6.48
N GLN A 431 32.80 0.17 -7.27
CA GLN A 431 33.62 1.24 -6.74
C GLN A 431 32.76 2.33 -6.08
N ALA A 432 31.68 2.76 -6.74
CA ALA A 432 30.74 3.72 -6.17
C ALA A 432 30.12 3.20 -4.86
N LEU A 433 29.63 1.95 -4.85
CA LEU A 433 29.07 1.32 -3.66
C LEU A 433 30.11 1.24 -2.53
N SER A 434 31.36 0.87 -2.82
CA SER A 434 32.41 0.79 -1.78
C SER A 434 32.72 2.14 -1.14
N GLN A 435 32.66 3.25 -1.88
CA GLN A 435 32.80 4.61 -1.34
C GLN A 435 31.62 4.98 -0.44
N ILE A 436 30.39 4.64 -0.85
CA ILE A 436 29.18 4.85 -0.05
C ILE A 436 29.26 4.07 1.26
N VAL A 437 29.63 2.78 1.21
CA VAL A 437 29.79 1.94 2.40
C VAL A 437 30.90 2.46 3.31
N ALA A 438 32.04 2.88 2.76
CA ALA A 438 33.12 3.47 3.55
C ALA A 438 32.68 4.76 4.26
N THR A 439 31.85 5.57 3.62
CA THR A 439 31.29 6.80 4.17
C THR A 439 30.28 6.52 5.28
N ALA A 440 29.35 5.59 5.06
CA ALA A 440 28.33 5.23 6.04
C ALA A 440 28.94 4.62 7.31
N THR A 441 29.97 3.79 7.16
CA THR A 441 30.59 3.05 8.28
C THR A 441 31.62 3.85 9.08
N SER A 442 32.24 4.89 8.50
CA SER A 442 33.31 5.65 9.15
C SER A 442 32.84 7.03 9.63
N PRO A 443 32.94 7.34 10.95
CA PRO A 443 32.53 8.63 11.48
C PRO A 443 33.36 9.80 10.91
N THR A 444 34.63 9.56 10.56
CA THR A 444 35.52 10.59 10.00
C THR A 444 35.03 11.08 8.64
N TYR A 445 34.51 10.18 7.80
CA TYR A 445 33.97 10.55 6.50
C TYR A 445 32.62 11.25 6.62
N ARG A 446 31.82 10.96 7.65
CA ARG A 446 30.53 11.65 7.89
C ARG A 446 30.70 13.15 8.08
N SER A 447 31.63 13.57 8.95
CA SER A 447 31.90 15.01 9.17
C SER A 447 32.38 15.71 7.90
N LEU A 448 33.15 15.01 7.06
CA LEU A 448 33.60 15.55 5.78
C LEU A 448 32.45 15.70 4.79
N VAL A 449 31.58 14.69 4.67
CA VAL A 449 30.40 14.74 3.81
C VAL A 449 29.42 15.79 4.29
N HIS A 450 29.27 15.99 5.61
CA HIS A 450 28.49 17.09 6.19
C HIS A 450 28.96 18.44 5.64
N ALA A 451 30.26 18.72 5.81
CA ALA A 451 30.87 19.97 5.36
C ALA A 451 30.82 20.15 3.83
N CYS A 452 30.85 19.06 3.07
CA CYS A 452 30.83 19.07 1.62
C CYS A 452 29.43 18.88 0.99
N ALA A 453 28.36 18.72 1.78
CA ALA A 453 27.04 18.33 1.27
C ALA A 453 26.51 19.30 0.20
N GLY A 454 26.68 20.61 0.42
CA GLY A 454 26.30 21.65 -0.55
C GLY A 454 27.12 21.62 -1.85
N TYR A 455 28.38 21.20 -1.79
CA TYR A 455 29.19 21.01 -2.99
C TYR A 455 28.77 19.73 -3.73
N LEU A 456 28.59 18.62 -3.00
CA LEU A 456 28.19 17.33 -3.58
C LEU A 456 26.81 17.40 -4.24
N SER A 457 25.87 18.15 -3.67
CA SER A 457 24.55 18.33 -4.25
C SER A 457 24.54 19.19 -5.51
N SER A 458 25.48 20.14 -5.62
CA SER A 458 25.61 21.03 -6.80
C SER A 458 26.04 20.29 -8.08
N TYR A 459 26.61 19.09 -7.96
CA TYR A 459 26.98 18.23 -9.09
C TYR A 459 25.81 17.39 -9.64
N SER A 460 24.58 17.67 -9.25
CA SER A 460 23.42 17.11 -9.95
C SER A 460 23.42 17.60 -11.41
N PRO A 461 23.26 16.71 -12.41
CA PRO A 461 23.24 17.08 -13.83
C PRO A 461 22.04 17.96 -14.25
N SER A 462 21.31 18.52 -13.29
CA SER A 462 20.34 19.60 -13.47
C SER A 462 20.97 21.01 -13.54
N HIS A 463 22.30 21.11 -13.49
CA HIS A 463 23.06 22.35 -13.75
C HIS A 463 23.73 22.38 -15.12
#